data_AF-A0A923LGC9-F1
#
_entry.id   AF-A0A923LGC9-F1
#
_cell.length_a   1.000
_cell.length_b   1.000
_cell.length_c   1.000
_cell.angle_alpha   90.00
_cell.angle_beta   90.00
_cell.angle_gamma   90.00
#
_symmetry.space_group_name_H-M   'P 1'
#
loop_
_entity.id
_entity.type
_entity.pdbx_description
1 polymer ?
#
loop_
_entity_poly.entity_id
_entity_poly.type
_entity_poly.pdbx_seq_one_letter_code
_entity_poly.pdbx_strand_id
1 'polypeptide(L)'
;MILVCKDFNYDNKSLINQKYMSVNFEDDTSLPSSISRTMETSDMNKYRPEENGFGITYSEVLEFEVHIVKNFDEFTSQSEMEFSNTEYEKLVSWLTSPQTNQWMEVTKESGEKTKVKGYFSSVEPYDNWGICYGAKCTFTCNSPFSYTSKEIEQTISGVTNFLVNNESSELYDYVYPTLLIEPTKNEEIYIHNLSDSIILENSTITLSEDTSSNITALQQKISSYAALNNLTVEYVIDDTTQDLKLICDNTGLLFYMTDSYGIKNKYVAYYLKADGQYFICQSGFFYCKLSQALKVKINCKNLGMYDSLGRPVLFDTMGIQDEDEIYWLRLIHGNNSFRVMGNCKITISYLEAHKGGLIS
;
A
#
# COMPACT_ATOMS: atom_id res chain seq x y z
N MET A 1 6.09 -1.06 -29.28
CA MET A 1 6.14 -0.11 -28.15
C MET A 1 7.42 -0.35 -27.40
N ILE A 2 8.34 0.62 -27.43
CA ILE A 2 9.74 0.41 -27.04
C ILE A 2 10.10 1.39 -25.93
N LEU A 3 10.57 0.86 -24.81
CA LEU A 3 11.07 1.63 -23.68
C LEU A 3 12.56 1.94 -23.90
N VAL A 4 12.84 3.21 -24.20
CA VAL A 4 14.19 3.77 -24.12
C VAL A 4 14.39 4.35 -22.72
N CYS A 5 15.43 3.91 -22.04
CA CYS A 5 15.72 4.32 -20.67
C CYS A 5 17.22 4.42 -20.42
N LYS A 6 17.58 5.25 -19.44
CA LYS A 6 18.96 5.48 -19.05
C LYS A 6 19.58 4.25 -18.39
N ASP A 7 18.82 3.58 -17.53
CA ASP A 7 19.21 2.35 -16.84
C ASP A 7 17.96 1.61 -16.37
N PHE A 8 18.07 0.31 -16.13
CA PHE A 8 17.09 -0.41 -15.31
C PHE A 8 17.80 -1.38 -14.38
N ASN A 9 17.24 -1.58 -13.18
CA ASN A 9 17.65 -2.66 -12.28
C ASN A 9 16.64 -3.79 -12.35
N TYR A 10 17.12 -5.00 -12.63
CA TYR A 10 16.33 -6.23 -12.68
C TYR A 10 17.13 -7.38 -12.06
N ASP A 11 16.51 -8.14 -11.17
CA ASP A 11 17.16 -9.24 -10.44
C ASP A 11 18.48 -8.81 -9.76
N ASN A 12 18.46 -7.64 -9.10
CA ASN A 12 19.58 -7.03 -8.39
C ASN A 12 20.80 -6.66 -9.25
N LYS A 13 20.68 -6.68 -10.58
CA LYS A 13 21.71 -6.19 -11.51
C LYS A 13 21.16 -5.01 -12.28
N SER A 14 22.02 -4.06 -12.63
CA SER A 14 21.63 -2.93 -13.48
C SER A 14 22.23 -3.03 -14.87
N LEU A 15 21.51 -2.53 -15.86
CA LEU A 15 21.90 -2.54 -17.26
C LEU A 15 23.29 -1.91 -17.45
N ILE A 16 23.50 -0.72 -16.87
CA ILE A 16 24.77 0.01 -17.01
C ILE A 16 25.94 -0.71 -16.31
N ASN A 17 25.72 -1.34 -15.14
CA ASN A 17 26.76 -2.11 -14.45
C ASN A 17 27.11 -3.41 -15.18
N GLN A 18 26.22 -3.89 -16.06
CA GLN A 18 26.49 -4.98 -16.98
C GLN A 18 27.10 -4.50 -18.31
N LYS A 19 27.45 -3.20 -18.43
CA LYS A 19 28.04 -2.55 -19.61
C LYS A 19 27.12 -2.56 -20.83
N TYR A 20 25.82 -2.53 -20.59
CA TYR A 20 24.79 -2.47 -21.61
C TYR A 20 24.05 -1.12 -21.57
N MET A 21 23.27 -0.85 -22.60
CA MET A 21 22.40 0.32 -22.66
C MET A 21 21.13 0.04 -23.45
N SER A 22 20.08 0.83 -23.19
CA SER A 22 18.83 0.76 -23.93
C SER A 22 18.89 1.67 -25.17
N VAL A 23 18.37 1.19 -26.29
CA VAL A 23 18.27 1.92 -27.56
C VAL A 23 16.89 1.76 -28.16
N ASN A 24 16.67 2.35 -29.33
CA ASN A 24 15.53 2.03 -30.17
C ASN A 24 16.02 1.57 -31.54
N PHE A 25 15.87 0.28 -31.86
CA PHE A 25 16.17 -0.25 -33.20
C PHE A 25 15.10 0.13 -34.24
N GLU A 26 13.95 0.62 -33.81
CA GLU A 26 12.81 0.90 -34.66
C GLU A 26 12.45 2.39 -34.57
N ASP A 27 11.74 2.93 -35.55
CA ASP A 27 11.23 4.31 -35.49
C ASP A 27 9.91 4.41 -34.68
N ASP A 28 9.60 3.40 -33.86
CA ASP A 28 8.41 3.40 -33.00
C ASP A 28 8.64 4.26 -31.76
N THR A 29 8.00 5.44 -31.75
CA THR A 29 7.99 6.37 -30.62
C THR A 29 6.69 6.27 -29.79
N SER A 30 5.90 5.20 -29.96
CA SER A 30 4.67 5.01 -29.20
C SER A 30 4.97 4.82 -27.72
N LEU A 31 4.19 5.52 -26.91
CA LEU A 31 4.37 5.62 -25.48
C LEU A 31 3.77 4.42 -24.75
N PRO A 32 4.46 3.83 -23.75
CA PRO A 32 3.97 2.63 -23.12
C PRO A 32 2.73 2.81 -22.25
N SER A 33 1.59 2.37 -22.76
CA SER A 33 0.31 2.38 -22.07
C SER A 33 -0.60 1.28 -22.62
N SER A 34 -1.14 0.46 -21.73
CA SER A 34 -2.16 -0.54 -22.04
C SER A 34 -3.15 -0.59 -20.89
N ILE A 35 -4.35 -0.03 -21.12
CA ILE A 35 -5.45 -0.13 -20.17
C ILE A 35 -6.67 -0.58 -20.95
N SER A 36 -6.89 -1.88 -20.91
CA SER A 36 -8.11 -2.52 -21.37
C SER A 36 -8.86 -3.04 -20.15
N ARG A 37 -10.16 -2.75 -20.09
CA ARG A 37 -11.01 -3.03 -18.93
C ARG A 37 -12.34 -3.57 -19.40
N THR A 38 -12.83 -4.59 -18.71
CA THR A 38 -14.14 -5.18 -18.95
C THR A 38 -15.02 -4.96 -17.72
N MET A 39 -16.25 -4.52 -17.94
CA MET A 39 -17.23 -4.39 -16.87
C MET A 39 -17.97 -5.70 -16.70
N GLU A 40 -18.08 -6.17 -15.46
CA GLU A 40 -18.99 -7.27 -15.12
C GLU A 40 -20.40 -6.73 -15.08
N THR A 41 -21.29 -7.23 -15.94
CA THR A 41 -22.65 -6.73 -16.08
C THR A 41 -23.71 -7.82 -15.92
N SER A 42 -24.95 -7.41 -15.66
CA SER A 42 -26.13 -8.28 -15.70
C SER A 42 -26.70 -8.40 -17.10
N ASP A 43 -27.45 -9.48 -17.35
CA ASP A 43 -28.11 -9.70 -18.63
C ASP A 43 -29.31 -8.77 -18.85
N MET A 44 -29.41 -8.21 -20.05
CA MET A 44 -30.62 -7.52 -20.51
C MET A 44 -31.76 -8.49 -20.82
N ASN A 45 -32.99 -8.03 -20.61
CA ASN A 45 -34.19 -8.71 -21.11
C ASN A 45 -35.30 -7.69 -21.45
N LYS A 46 -36.43 -8.16 -21.97
CA LYS A 46 -37.56 -7.29 -22.37
C LYS A 46 -38.12 -6.38 -21.25
N TYR A 47 -37.85 -6.67 -19.98
CA TYR A 47 -38.27 -5.89 -18.82
C TYR A 47 -37.12 -5.09 -18.18
N ARG A 48 -35.87 -5.39 -18.54
CA ARG A 48 -34.65 -4.69 -18.08
C ARG A 48 -33.78 -4.41 -19.31
N PRO A 49 -34.02 -3.30 -20.01
CA PRO A 49 -33.31 -2.96 -21.24
C PRO A 49 -31.93 -2.33 -20.99
N GLU A 50 -31.50 -2.22 -19.73
CA GLU A 50 -30.23 -1.66 -19.32
C GLU A 50 -29.49 -2.68 -18.46
N GLU A 51 -28.18 -2.80 -18.72
CA GLU A 51 -27.27 -3.63 -17.94
C GLU A 51 -26.87 -2.92 -16.64
N ASN A 52 -27.00 -3.59 -15.50
CA ASN A 52 -26.36 -3.13 -14.26
C ASN A 52 -24.93 -3.66 -14.17
N GLY A 53 -23.96 -2.79 -13.90
CA GLY A 53 -22.56 -3.15 -13.66
C GLY A 53 -22.27 -3.47 -12.19
N PHE A 54 -21.41 -4.47 -11.94
CA PHE A 54 -21.04 -4.96 -10.61
C PHE A 54 -19.56 -4.71 -10.26
N GLY A 55 -18.72 -4.47 -11.25
CA GLY A 55 -17.28 -4.30 -11.05
C GLY A 55 -16.53 -4.19 -12.38
N ILE A 56 -15.22 -3.95 -12.28
CA ILE A 56 -14.33 -3.85 -13.44
C ILE A 56 -13.16 -4.81 -13.24
N THR A 57 -12.85 -5.56 -14.29
CA THR A 57 -11.62 -6.37 -14.37
C THR A 57 -10.67 -5.77 -15.40
N TYR A 58 -9.36 -5.89 -15.13
CA TYR A 58 -8.32 -5.55 -16.08
C TYR A 58 -8.07 -6.76 -16.99
N SER A 59 -8.29 -6.61 -18.29
CA SER A 59 -8.17 -7.69 -19.27
C SER A 59 -6.78 -7.78 -19.91
N GLU A 60 -5.95 -6.76 -19.74
CA GLU A 60 -4.59 -6.68 -20.28
C GLU A 60 -3.59 -6.28 -19.20
N VAL A 61 -2.32 -6.60 -19.45
CA VAL A 61 -1.18 -6.22 -18.63
C VAL A 61 -0.26 -5.29 -19.41
N LEU A 62 0.56 -4.52 -18.70
CA LEU A 62 1.56 -3.66 -19.31
C LEU A 62 2.64 -4.50 -19.97
N GLU A 63 2.80 -4.35 -21.27
CA GLU A 63 3.82 -5.04 -22.05
C GLU A 63 4.55 -4.04 -22.93
N PHE A 64 5.87 -4.16 -22.99
CA PHE A 64 6.72 -3.29 -23.80
C PHE A 64 8.02 -4.00 -24.13
N GLU A 65 8.71 -3.49 -25.15
CA GLU A 65 10.02 -3.96 -25.55
C GLU A 65 11.13 -3.09 -24.96
N VAL A 66 12.27 -3.70 -24.68
CA VAL A 66 13.53 -3.03 -24.35
C VAL A 66 14.59 -3.56 -25.30
N HIS A 67 15.18 -2.66 -26.07
CA HIS A 67 16.24 -3.01 -27.02
C HIS A 67 17.59 -2.75 -26.37
N ILE A 68 18.41 -3.79 -26.27
CA ILE A 68 19.65 -3.76 -25.50
C ILE A 68 20.85 -3.91 -26.44
N VAL A 69 21.84 -3.04 -26.29
CA VAL A 69 23.15 -3.14 -26.94
C VAL A 69 24.27 -3.02 -25.91
N LYS A 70 25.50 -3.32 -26.31
CA LYS A 70 26.69 -2.93 -25.55
C LYS A 70 26.75 -1.41 -25.42
N ASN A 71 27.21 -0.90 -24.28
CA ASN A 71 27.27 0.55 -24.05
C ASN A 71 28.29 1.21 -24.98
N PHE A 72 27.85 2.08 -25.90
CA PHE A 72 28.75 2.74 -26.86
C PHE A 72 29.69 3.77 -26.24
N ASP A 73 29.45 4.18 -24.99
CA ASP A 73 30.41 5.01 -24.23
C ASP A 73 31.63 4.19 -23.76
N GLU A 74 31.47 2.87 -23.62
CA GLU A 74 32.56 1.94 -23.28
C GLU A 74 33.16 1.24 -24.51
N PHE A 75 32.33 0.91 -25.49
CA PHE A 75 32.69 0.14 -26.67
C PHE A 75 32.52 1.04 -27.91
N THR A 76 33.63 1.56 -28.43
CA THR A 76 33.59 2.66 -29.40
C THR A 76 33.77 2.21 -30.85
N SER A 77 34.19 0.96 -31.07
CA SER A 77 34.35 0.38 -32.40
C SER A 77 33.22 -0.60 -32.74
N GLN A 78 32.91 -0.74 -34.03
CA GLN A 78 31.87 -1.67 -34.50
C GLN A 78 32.12 -3.11 -34.05
N SER A 79 33.36 -3.59 -34.08
CA SER A 79 33.73 -4.94 -33.65
C SER A 79 33.56 -5.18 -32.15
N GLU A 80 33.74 -4.14 -31.32
CA GLU A 80 33.54 -4.25 -29.87
C GLU A 80 32.06 -4.31 -29.51
N MET A 81 31.21 -3.71 -30.33
CA MET A 81 29.75 -3.71 -30.19
C MET A 81 29.11 -5.05 -30.57
N GLU A 82 29.83 -5.93 -31.28
CA GLU A 82 29.36 -7.28 -31.63
C GLU A 82 29.27 -8.15 -30.39
N PHE A 83 28.12 -8.79 -30.18
CA PHE A 83 27.96 -9.80 -29.15
C PHE A 83 28.62 -11.10 -29.59
N SER A 84 29.56 -11.60 -28.80
CA SER A 84 29.95 -13.01 -28.87
C SER A 84 28.80 -13.89 -28.33
N ASN A 85 28.77 -15.16 -28.75
CA ASN A 85 27.78 -16.13 -28.24
C ASN A 85 27.75 -16.18 -26.70
N THR A 86 28.92 -16.14 -26.05
CA THR A 86 29.04 -16.17 -24.59
C THR A 86 28.49 -14.89 -23.94
N GLU A 87 28.66 -13.73 -24.56
CA GLU A 87 28.10 -12.47 -24.04
C GLU A 87 26.58 -12.42 -24.20
N TYR A 88 26.07 -12.91 -25.34
CA TYR A 88 24.64 -13.02 -25.57
C TYR A 88 24.00 -14.01 -24.59
N GLU A 89 24.60 -15.18 -24.40
CA GLU A 89 24.14 -16.18 -23.43
C GLU A 89 24.11 -15.62 -22.00
N LYS A 90 25.09 -14.80 -21.61
CA LYS A 90 25.10 -14.12 -20.30
C LYS A 90 23.95 -13.13 -20.15
N LEU A 91 23.67 -12.33 -21.19
CA LEU A 91 22.53 -11.41 -21.21
C LEU A 91 21.21 -12.18 -21.06
N VAL A 92 20.98 -13.18 -21.92
CA VAL A 92 19.78 -14.03 -21.87
C VAL A 92 19.64 -14.69 -20.50
N SER A 93 20.70 -15.32 -19.99
CA SER A 93 20.70 -15.97 -18.69
C SER A 93 20.30 -15.02 -17.57
N TRP A 94 20.76 -13.76 -17.58
CA TRP A 94 20.34 -12.79 -16.59
C TRP A 94 18.85 -12.45 -16.71
N LEU A 95 18.37 -12.11 -17.91
CA LEU A 95 17.00 -11.64 -18.10
C LEU A 95 15.95 -12.74 -17.87
N THR A 96 16.27 -13.99 -18.19
CA THR A 96 15.31 -15.10 -18.18
C THR A 96 15.47 -16.08 -17.02
N SER A 97 16.48 -15.91 -16.14
CA SER A 97 16.65 -16.79 -14.97
C SER A 97 15.52 -16.69 -13.93
N PRO A 98 14.99 -15.50 -13.60
CA PRO A 98 13.95 -15.39 -12.58
C PRO A 98 12.70 -16.20 -12.92
N GLN A 99 12.29 -17.09 -12.01
CA GLN A 99 11.14 -18.00 -12.20
C GLN A 99 9.79 -17.41 -11.73
N THR A 100 9.81 -16.17 -11.23
CA THR A 100 8.63 -15.46 -10.73
C THR A 100 8.74 -13.99 -11.06
N ASN A 101 7.60 -13.29 -11.11
CA ASN A 101 7.54 -11.85 -11.36
C ASN A 101 8.46 -11.07 -10.42
N GLN A 102 9.45 -10.39 -10.99
CA GLN A 102 10.40 -9.53 -10.26
C GLN A 102 10.08 -8.06 -10.49
N TRP A 103 10.50 -7.24 -9.53
CA TRP A 103 10.52 -5.80 -9.72
C TRP A 103 11.63 -5.42 -10.71
N MET A 104 11.28 -4.60 -11.70
CA MET A 104 12.21 -3.84 -12.50
C MET A 104 12.08 -2.37 -12.11
N GLU A 105 13.18 -1.74 -11.68
CA GLU A 105 13.24 -0.30 -11.44
C GLU A 105 13.88 0.37 -12.66
N VAL A 106 13.07 1.08 -13.43
CA VAL A 106 13.47 1.83 -14.63
C VAL A 106 13.87 3.23 -14.21
N THR A 107 15.05 3.67 -14.64
CA THR A 107 15.49 5.07 -14.59
C THR A 107 15.30 5.69 -15.97
N LYS A 108 14.35 6.62 -16.08
CA LYS A 108 14.06 7.34 -17.33
C LYS A 108 15.24 8.25 -17.71
N GLU A 109 15.25 8.74 -18.95
CA GLU A 109 16.25 9.72 -19.42
C GLU A 109 16.27 11.01 -18.57
N SER A 110 15.12 11.42 -18.05
CA SER A 110 14.99 12.54 -17.11
C SER A 110 15.67 12.30 -15.75
N GLY A 111 16.03 11.05 -15.44
CA GLY A 111 16.50 10.61 -14.12
C GLY A 111 15.39 10.21 -13.14
N GLU A 112 14.12 10.39 -13.52
CA GLU A 112 12.98 9.90 -12.75
C GLU A 112 12.99 8.36 -12.69
N LYS A 113 12.59 7.80 -11.54
CA LYS A 113 12.51 6.36 -11.33
C LYS A 113 11.07 5.88 -11.29
N THR A 114 10.82 4.76 -11.97
CA THR A 114 9.52 4.08 -11.96
C THR A 114 9.74 2.58 -11.81
N LYS A 115 8.84 1.90 -11.11
CA LYS A 115 8.87 0.45 -10.93
C LYS A 115 7.80 -0.23 -11.77
N VAL A 116 8.12 -1.39 -12.31
CA VAL A 116 7.14 -2.33 -12.87
C VAL A 116 7.43 -3.72 -12.33
N LYS A 117 6.43 -4.60 -12.33
CA LYS A 117 6.61 -5.97 -11.83
C LYS A 117 6.21 -6.96 -12.92
N GLY A 118 7.13 -7.86 -13.26
CA GLY A 118 6.96 -8.76 -14.39
C GLY A 118 8.16 -9.64 -14.65
N TYR A 119 8.28 -10.10 -15.89
CA TYR A 119 9.38 -10.93 -16.35
C TYR A 119 9.67 -10.67 -17.83
N PHE A 120 10.87 -11.03 -18.28
CA PHE A 120 11.19 -11.03 -19.70
C PHE A 120 10.57 -12.27 -20.35
N SER A 121 9.55 -12.06 -21.19
CA SER A 121 8.80 -13.11 -21.87
C SER A 121 9.44 -13.54 -23.18
N SER A 122 10.23 -12.67 -23.82
CA SER A 122 11.04 -12.98 -24.99
C SER A 122 12.37 -12.23 -24.95
N VAL A 123 13.43 -12.86 -25.47
CA VAL A 123 14.75 -12.25 -25.70
C VAL A 123 15.28 -12.79 -27.03
N GLU A 124 15.24 -11.96 -28.06
CA GLU A 124 15.62 -12.32 -29.43
C GLU A 124 16.89 -11.58 -29.85
N PRO A 125 17.83 -12.23 -30.57
CA PRO A 125 19.03 -11.55 -31.03
C PRO A 125 18.67 -10.51 -32.09
N TYR A 126 19.34 -9.36 -32.02
CA TYR A 126 19.29 -8.35 -33.08
C TYR A 126 20.48 -8.55 -34.01
N ASP A 127 20.24 -9.30 -35.09
CA ASP A 127 21.26 -9.66 -36.07
C ASP A 127 21.18 -8.78 -37.31
N ASN A 128 22.35 -8.31 -37.78
CA ASN A 128 22.50 -7.73 -39.11
C ASN A 128 23.59 -8.47 -39.88
N TRP A 129 23.24 -9.04 -41.04
CA TRP A 129 24.14 -9.83 -41.89
C TRP A 129 24.89 -10.97 -41.15
N GLY A 130 24.24 -11.60 -40.18
CA GLY A 130 24.81 -12.73 -39.41
C GLY A 130 25.69 -12.33 -38.23
N ILE A 131 25.72 -11.04 -37.88
CA ILE A 131 26.43 -10.50 -36.72
C ILE A 131 25.39 -9.98 -35.72
N CYS A 132 25.47 -10.45 -34.47
CA CYS A 132 24.60 -10.01 -33.38
C CYS A 132 25.11 -8.70 -32.78
N TYR A 133 24.31 -7.65 -32.83
CA TYR A 133 24.64 -6.33 -32.26
C TYR A 133 23.88 -6.02 -30.97
N GLY A 134 22.91 -6.86 -30.61
CA GLY A 134 22.08 -6.62 -29.42
C GLY A 134 20.97 -7.63 -29.26
N ALA A 135 19.98 -7.27 -28.46
CA ALA A 135 18.79 -8.10 -28.22
C ALA A 135 17.51 -7.25 -28.20
N LYS A 136 16.43 -7.80 -28.78
CA LYS A 136 15.07 -7.30 -28.58
C LYS A 136 14.42 -8.09 -27.46
N CYS A 137 14.06 -7.41 -26.37
CA CYS A 137 13.57 -8.07 -25.17
C CYS A 137 12.14 -7.62 -24.87
N THR A 138 11.18 -8.53 -24.77
CA THR A 138 9.81 -8.21 -24.35
C THR A 138 9.68 -8.39 -22.85
N PHE A 139 9.22 -7.35 -22.15
CA PHE A 139 8.91 -7.41 -20.72
C PHE A 139 7.39 -7.41 -20.52
N THR A 140 6.86 -8.50 -19.97
CA THR A 140 5.44 -8.66 -19.69
C THR A 140 5.20 -8.46 -18.19
N CYS A 141 4.45 -7.42 -17.84
CA CYS A 141 4.11 -7.12 -16.45
C CYS A 141 3.00 -8.04 -15.93
N ASN A 142 2.85 -8.11 -14.60
CA ASN A 142 1.76 -8.83 -13.95
C ASN A 142 0.55 -7.93 -13.63
N SER A 143 0.56 -6.69 -14.10
CA SER A 143 -0.48 -5.69 -13.93
C SER A 143 -0.38 -4.64 -15.06
N PRO A 144 -1.43 -3.85 -15.32
CA PRO A 144 -1.38 -2.74 -16.28
C PRO A 144 -0.69 -1.49 -15.74
N PHE A 145 -0.08 -1.55 -14.55
CA PHE A 145 0.44 -0.38 -13.85
C PHE A 145 1.95 -0.34 -13.82
N SER A 146 2.47 0.89 -13.85
CA SER A 146 3.76 1.20 -13.26
C SER A 146 3.55 1.75 -11.86
N TYR A 147 4.63 1.85 -11.08
CA TYR A 147 4.56 2.16 -9.66
C TYR A 147 5.62 3.16 -9.23
N THR A 148 5.20 4.13 -8.41
CA THR A 148 6.12 5.01 -7.68
C THR A 148 6.20 4.54 -6.22
N SER A 149 7.42 4.38 -5.72
CA SER A 149 7.64 4.04 -4.31
C SER A 149 7.69 5.31 -3.48
N LYS A 150 6.84 5.39 -2.46
CA LYS A 150 6.86 6.49 -1.48
C LYS A 150 7.18 5.93 -0.10
N GLU A 151 7.87 6.75 0.68
CA GLU A 151 8.19 6.46 2.07
C GLU A 151 8.10 7.76 2.86
N ILE A 152 7.47 7.69 4.04
CA ILE A 152 7.41 8.79 4.98
C ILE A 152 7.76 8.27 6.37
N GLU A 153 8.65 8.99 7.05
CA GLU A 153 9.01 8.71 8.43
C GLU A 153 8.42 9.77 9.35
N GLN A 154 7.86 9.34 10.48
CA GLN A 154 7.29 10.22 11.50
C GLN A 154 7.76 9.78 12.89
N THR A 155 8.20 10.74 13.69
CA THR A 155 8.46 10.52 15.11
C THR A 155 7.24 10.94 15.89
N ILE A 156 6.64 10.00 16.60
CA ILE A 156 5.42 10.20 17.40
C ILE A 156 5.82 10.42 18.85
N SER A 157 5.28 11.49 19.44
CA SER A 157 5.45 11.82 20.85
C SER A 157 4.13 12.35 21.42
N GLY A 158 3.49 11.58 22.30
CA GLY A 158 2.17 11.90 22.83
C GLY A 158 1.13 11.76 21.72
N VAL A 159 0.60 12.88 21.21
CA VAL A 159 -0.32 12.89 20.06
C VAL A 159 0.32 13.69 18.92
N THR A 160 0.41 13.10 17.74
CA THR A 160 0.99 13.71 16.55
C THR A 160 0.00 13.61 15.39
N ASN A 161 -0.18 14.71 14.66
CA ASN A 161 -0.98 14.75 13.44
C ASN A 161 -0.07 15.00 12.23
N PHE A 162 -0.31 14.29 11.13
CA PHE A 162 0.45 14.48 9.89
C PHE A 162 -0.40 14.09 8.67
N LEU A 163 0.11 14.41 7.48
CA LEU A 163 -0.51 14.04 6.21
C LEU A 163 0.33 12.99 5.50
N VAL A 164 -0.34 12.05 4.84
CA VAL A 164 0.24 11.16 3.84
C VAL A 164 -0.52 11.36 2.54
N ASN A 165 0.19 11.67 1.46
CA ASN A 165 -0.41 11.95 0.17
C ASN A 165 -0.32 10.72 -0.74
N ASN A 166 -1.40 10.35 -1.41
CA ASN A 166 -1.45 9.27 -2.40
C ASN A 166 -1.86 9.85 -3.76
N GLU A 167 -0.92 9.88 -4.70
CA GLU A 167 -1.08 10.41 -6.06
C GLU A 167 -1.30 9.30 -7.10
N SER A 168 -1.63 8.08 -6.65
CA SER A 168 -1.93 6.99 -7.57
C SER A 168 -3.08 7.36 -8.52
N SER A 169 -3.02 6.82 -9.73
CA SER A 169 -4.04 6.99 -10.77
C SER A 169 -5.32 6.16 -10.51
N GLU A 170 -5.39 5.46 -9.37
CA GLU A 170 -6.55 4.72 -8.89
C GLU A 170 -7.39 5.61 -7.95
N LEU A 171 -8.15 6.55 -8.53
CA LEU A 171 -8.82 7.63 -7.78
C LEU A 171 -9.90 7.15 -6.77
N TYR A 172 -10.47 5.98 -7.02
CA TYR A 172 -11.57 5.42 -6.21
C TYR A 172 -11.16 4.15 -5.45
N ASP A 173 -9.89 3.79 -5.53
CA ASP A 173 -9.35 2.58 -4.96
C ASP A 173 -8.34 2.92 -3.86
N TYR A 174 -8.07 1.94 -3.01
CA TYR A 174 -7.18 2.13 -1.86
C TYR A 174 -5.75 1.69 -2.18
N VAL A 175 -4.77 2.49 -1.75
CA VAL A 175 -3.40 2.02 -1.61
C VAL A 175 -3.21 1.48 -0.19
N TYR A 176 -2.73 0.24 -0.09
CA TYR A 176 -2.46 -0.43 1.19
C TYR A 176 -0.96 -0.34 1.51
N PRO A 177 -0.55 0.47 2.51
CA PRO A 177 0.84 0.63 2.87
C PRO A 177 1.38 -0.54 3.70
N THR A 178 2.68 -0.51 3.91
CA THR A 178 3.36 -1.22 4.99
C THR A 178 3.80 -0.22 6.04
N LEU A 179 3.51 -0.51 7.30
CA LEU A 179 3.96 0.26 8.45
C LEU A 179 5.15 -0.46 9.09
N LEU A 180 6.22 0.25 9.42
CA LEU A 180 7.25 -0.19 10.34
C LEU A 180 7.15 0.68 11.59
N ILE A 181 6.86 0.06 12.73
CA ILE A 181 6.71 0.72 14.02
C ILE A 181 7.89 0.31 14.90
N GLU A 182 8.64 1.31 15.36
CA GLU A 182 9.78 1.17 16.26
C GLU A 182 9.42 1.83 17.60
N PRO A 183 8.94 1.05 18.60
CA PRO A 183 8.45 1.62 19.85
C PRO A 183 9.59 2.15 20.71
N THR A 184 9.37 3.29 21.37
CA THR A 184 10.33 3.85 22.34
C THR A 184 9.92 3.59 23.79
N LYS A 185 8.70 3.10 24.01
CA LYS A 185 8.14 2.71 25.31
C LYS A 185 7.26 1.46 25.17
N ASN A 186 6.98 0.82 26.31
CA ASN A 186 5.90 -0.16 26.42
C ASN A 186 4.60 0.60 26.71
N GLU A 187 3.65 0.58 25.79
CA GLU A 187 2.38 1.33 25.87
C GLU A 187 1.38 0.78 24.84
N GLU A 188 0.13 1.21 24.92
CA GLU A 188 -0.82 1.06 23.81
C GLU A 188 -0.86 2.33 22.96
N ILE A 189 -0.92 2.14 21.65
CA ILE A 189 -0.99 3.22 20.67
C ILE A 189 -2.30 3.14 19.88
N TYR A 190 -2.62 4.23 19.18
CA TYR A 190 -3.55 4.18 18.06
C TYR A 190 -3.04 4.97 16.86
N ILE A 191 -3.51 4.55 15.68
CA ILE A 191 -3.39 5.25 14.41
C ILE A 191 -4.80 5.44 13.87
N HIS A 192 -5.24 6.68 13.78
CA HIS A 192 -6.54 7.06 13.23
C HIS A 192 -6.33 7.75 11.87
N ASN A 193 -6.72 7.10 10.78
CA ASN A 193 -6.88 7.73 9.48
C ASN A 193 -8.21 8.51 9.47
N LEU A 194 -8.14 9.81 9.72
CA LEU A 194 -9.29 10.71 9.73
C LEU A 194 -9.91 10.88 8.33
N SER A 195 -9.17 10.58 7.26
CA SER A 195 -9.67 10.65 5.88
C SER A 195 -10.42 9.39 5.45
N ASP A 196 -10.22 8.26 6.12
CA ASP A 196 -10.88 6.97 5.85
C ASP A 196 -11.71 6.50 7.05
N SER A 197 -12.14 7.45 7.88
CA SER A 197 -13.06 7.22 9.00
C SER A 197 -14.31 8.08 8.85
N ILE A 198 -15.40 7.62 9.47
CA ILE A 198 -16.62 8.40 9.64
C ILE A 198 -16.64 8.90 11.08
N ILE A 199 -16.47 10.20 11.26
CA ILE A 199 -16.62 10.85 12.57
C ILE A 199 -18.09 11.16 12.78
N LEU A 200 -18.71 10.47 13.72
CA LEU A 200 -20.14 10.56 14.03
C LEU A 200 -20.42 11.64 15.06
N GLU A 201 -19.52 11.78 16.03
CA GLU A 201 -19.57 12.82 17.03
C GLU A 201 -18.16 13.24 17.44
N ASN A 202 -17.95 14.54 17.60
CA ASN A 202 -16.72 15.12 18.12
C ASN A 202 -17.07 16.33 18.98
N SER A 203 -16.75 16.25 20.27
CA SER A 203 -16.97 17.33 21.24
C SER A 203 -16.00 17.17 22.40
N THR A 204 -16.29 17.80 23.54
CA THR A 204 -15.46 17.72 24.75
C THR A 204 -16.19 17.06 25.92
N ILE A 205 -15.44 16.34 26.73
CA ILE A 205 -15.83 15.86 28.06
C ILE A 205 -14.96 16.53 29.11
N THR A 206 -15.52 16.82 30.27
CA THR A 206 -14.74 17.30 31.42
C THR A 206 -14.00 16.11 32.01
N LEU A 207 -12.66 16.16 31.95
CA LEU A 207 -11.82 15.12 32.52
C LEU A 207 -11.68 15.30 34.03
N SER A 208 -11.61 14.16 34.71
CA SER A 208 -11.26 14.02 36.12
C SER A 208 -9.93 13.26 36.25
N GLU A 209 -9.34 13.29 37.43
CA GLU A 209 -8.13 12.50 37.72
C GLU A 209 -8.38 10.99 37.74
N ASP A 210 -9.64 10.56 37.93
CA ASP A 210 -10.02 9.15 37.91
C ASP A 210 -10.37 8.70 36.48
N THR A 211 -9.58 7.77 35.96
CA THR A 211 -9.79 7.14 34.66
C THR A 211 -11.18 6.50 34.55
N SER A 212 -11.67 5.87 35.61
CA SER A 212 -12.97 5.16 35.58
C SER A 212 -14.13 6.14 35.37
N SER A 213 -14.05 7.31 36.02
CA SER A 213 -14.99 8.42 35.83
C SER A 213 -14.95 8.98 34.41
N ASN A 214 -13.76 9.08 33.79
CA ASN A 214 -13.62 9.55 32.40
C ASN A 214 -14.22 8.56 31.39
N ILE A 215 -14.01 7.26 31.59
CA ILE A 215 -14.63 6.20 30.78
C ILE A 215 -16.15 6.23 30.94
N THR A 216 -16.65 6.41 32.16
CA THR A 216 -18.10 6.54 32.41
C THR A 216 -18.68 7.74 31.64
N ALA A 217 -17.98 8.88 31.63
CA ALA A 217 -18.39 10.05 30.86
C ALA A 217 -18.41 9.76 29.35
N LEU A 218 -17.42 9.02 28.84
CA LEU A 218 -17.38 8.59 27.44
C LEU A 218 -18.56 7.66 27.10
N GLN A 219 -18.87 6.68 27.96
CA GLN A 219 -20.02 5.79 27.79
C GLN A 219 -21.37 6.54 27.78
N GLN A 220 -21.49 7.62 28.57
CA GLN A 220 -22.66 8.50 28.54
C GLN A 220 -22.80 9.21 27.19
N LYS A 221 -21.69 9.66 26.58
CA LYS A 221 -21.71 10.24 25.23
C LYS A 221 -22.13 9.22 24.18
N ILE A 222 -21.56 8.01 24.23
CA ILE A 222 -21.94 6.90 23.35
C ILE A 222 -23.45 6.59 23.47
N SER A 223 -23.96 6.48 24.70
CA SER A 223 -25.37 6.18 24.95
C SER A 223 -26.30 7.30 24.48
N SER A 224 -25.88 8.56 24.63
CA SER A 224 -26.63 9.73 24.14
C SER A 224 -26.73 9.73 22.62
N TYR A 225 -25.60 9.49 21.94
CA TYR A 225 -25.57 9.35 20.49
C TYR A 225 -26.47 8.20 20.01
N ALA A 226 -26.39 7.04 20.67
CA ALA A 226 -27.19 5.87 20.30
C ALA A 226 -28.69 6.15 20.45
N ALA A 227 -29.10 6.75 21.56
CA ALA A 227 -30.50 7.08 21.84
C ALA A 227 -31.07 8.07 20.81
N LEU A 228 -30.30 9.08 20.41
CA LEU A 228 -30.71 10.04 19.38
C LEU A 228 -30.92 9.39 18.00
N ASN A 229 -30.21 8.30 17.72
CA ASN A 229 -30.24 7.60 16.43
C ASN A 229 -31.02 6.27 16.46
N ASN A 230 -31.75 5.98 17.54
CA ASN A 230 -32.49 4.72 17.74
C ASN A 230 -31.60 3.46 17.61
N LEU A 231 -30.40 3.52 18.18
CA LEU A 231 -29.43 2.44 18.17
C LEU A 231 -29.30 1.79 19.55
N THR A 232 -29.01 0.49 19.58
CA THR A 232 -28.69 -0.25 20.80
C THR A 232 -27.19 -0.47 20.91
N VAL A 233 -26.58 -0.14 22.06
CA VAL A 233 -25.13 -0.25 22.31
C VAL A 233 -24.77 -1.58 22.96
N GLU A 234 -23.70 -2.20 22.48
CA GLU A 234 -23.08 -3.39 23.07
C GLU A 234 -21.56 -3.17 23.14
N TYR A 235 -20.98 -3.15 24.34
CA TYR A 235 -19.54 -2.92 24.51
C TYR A 235 -18.73 -4.20 24.30
N VAL A 236 -17.51 -4.07 23.79
CA VAL A 236 -16.55 -5.18 23.74
C VAL A 236 -16.06 -5.47 25.17
N ILE A 237 -16.08 -6.75 25.55
CA ILE A 237 -15.66 -7.26 26.85
C ILE A 237 -14.32 -7.97 26.68
N ASP A 238 -13.42 -7.81 27.65
CA ASP A 238 -12.14 -8.51 27.66
C ASP A 238 -12.34 -9.99 28.00
N ASP A 239 -11.90 -10.88 27.13
CA ASP A 239 -12.08 -12.33 27.29
C ASP A 239 -11.42 -12.89 28.56
N THR A 240 -10.38 -12.24 29.09
CA THR A 240 -9.66 -12.71 30.27
C THR A 240 -10.26 -12.18 31.55
N THR A 241 -10.51 -10.88 31.64
CA THR A 241 -11.03 -10.26 32.87
C THR A 241 -12.54 -10.32 32.99
N GLN A 242 -13.25 -10.50 31.86
CA GLN A 242 -14.70 -10.40 31.76
C GLN A 242 -15.25 -9.00 32.10
N ASP A 243 -14.38 -7.99 32.07
CA ASP A 243 -14.73 -6.57 32.27
C ASP A 243 -14.75 -5.82 30.94
N LEU A 244 -15.22 -4.57 30.96
CA LEU A 244 -15.15 -3.67 29.81
C LEU A 244 -13.72 -3.58 29.26
N LYS A 245 -13.55 -3.88 27.97
CA LYS A 245 -12.25 -3.77 27.31
C LYS A 245 -11.91 -2.31 27.06
N LEU A 246 -10.88 -1.83 27.75
CA LEU A 246 -10.30 -0.52 27.52
C LEU A 246 -9.13 -0.65 26.55
N ILE A 247 -8.97 0.35 25.67
CA ILE A 247 -7.87 0.41 24.72
C ILE A 247 -7.16 1.76 24.82
N CYS A 248 -5.97 1.84 24.21
CA CYS A 248 -5.19 3.07 24.07
C CYS A 248 -4.80 3.67 25.43
N ASP A 249 -4.26 2.86 26.33
CA ASP A 249 -3.87 3.25 27.69
C ASP A 249 -5.06 3.86 28.46
N ASN A 250 -6.18 3.14 28.40
CA ASN A 250 -7.45 3.48 29.05
C ASN A 250 -8.08 4.80 28.60
N THR A 251 -7.96 5.14 27.31
CA THR A 251 -8.59 6.34 26.74
C THR A 251 -9.65 6.05 25.71
N GLY A 252 -9.82 4.80 25.31
CA GLY A 252 -10.78 4.40 24.32
C GLY A 252 -11.48 3.09 24.63
N LEU A 253 -12.53 2.85 23.86
CA LEU A 253 -13.48 1.75 23.97
C LEU A 253 -13.84 1.27 22.57
N LEU A 254 -13.99 -0.05 22.41
CA LEU A 254 -14.65 -0.63 21.25
C LEU A 254 -16.08 -1.01 21.62
N PHE A 255 -17.00 -0.84 20.70
CA PHE A 255 -18.40 -1.22 20.89
C PHE A 255 -19.09 -1.44 19.55
N TYR A 256 -20.26 -2.05 19.60
CA TYR A 256 -21.16 -2.19 18.49
C TYR A 256 -22.42 -1.36 18.72
N MET A 257 -22.99 -0.87 17.62
CA MET A 257 -24.35 -0.33 17.63
C MET A 257 -25.19 -1.11 16.63
N THR A 258 -26.40 -1.46 17.04
CA THR A 258 -27.38 -2.19 16.23
C THR A 258 -28.60 -1.31 15.98
N ASP A 259 -29.01 -1.19 14.72
CA ASP A 259 -30.20 -0.44 14.33
C ASP A 259 -31.51 -1.24 14.51
N SER A 260 -32.65 -0.60 14.23
CA SER A 260 -33.97 -1.23 14.34
C SER A 260 -34.21 -2.39 13.36
N TYR A 261 -33.37 -2.54 12.34
CA TYR A 261 -33.41 -3.63 11.36
C TYR A 261 -32.48 -4.79 11.75
N GLY A 262 -31.74 -4.67 12.86
CA GLY A 262 -30.79 -5.68 13.32
C GLY A 262 -29.41 -5.57 12.63
N ILE A 263 -29.14 -4.49 11.91
CA ILE A 263 -27.82 -4.26 11.30
C ILE A 263 -26.86 -3.80 12.39
N LYS A 264 -25.87 -4.64 12.69
CA LYS A 264 -24.85 -4.40 13.72
C LYS A 264 -23.56 -3.90 13.05
N ASN A 265 -23.07 -2.76 13.50
CA ASN A 265 -21.81 -2.17 13.04
C ASN A 265 -20.84 -1.97 14.22
N LYS A 266 -19.54 -1.99 13.93
CA LYS A 266 -18.48 -1.76 14.92
C LYS A 266 -18.04 -0.31 14.94
N TYR A 267 -17.74 0.19 16.13
CA TYR A 267 -17.36 1.57 16.40
C TYR A 267 -16.24 1.62 17.42
N VAL A 268 -15.58 2.77 17.45
CA VAL A 268 -14.61 3.13 18.48
C VAL A 268 -14.93 4.50 19.00
N ALA A 269 -14.72 4.69 20.30
CA ALA A 269 -14.71 5.99 20.91
C ALA A 269 -13.44 6.16 21.71
N TYR A 270 -12.85 7.35 21.67
CA TYR A 270 -11.68 7.68 22.46
C TYR A 270 -11.67 9.17 22.81
N TYR A 271 -10.92 9.53 23.84
CA TYR A 271 -10.69 10.93 24.21
C TYR A 271 -9.20 11.28 24.30
N LEU A 272 -8.88 12.55 24.09
CA LEU A 272 -7.54 13.08 24.25
C LEU A 272 -7.34 13.56 25.69
N LYS A 273 -6.31 13.07 26.37
CA LYS A 273 -6.00 13.44 27.76
C LYS A 273 -5.68 14.94 27.94
N ALA A 274 -5.25 15.61 26.87
CA ALA A 274 -4.78 16.99 26.94
C ALA A 274 -5.93 18.01 27.13
N ASP A 275 -7.07 17.78 26.48
CA ASP A 275 -8.17 18.75 26.40
C ASP A 275 -9.56 18.12 26.57
N GLY A 276 -9.64 16.80 26.73
CA GLY A 276 -10.91 16.08 26.86
C GLY A 276 -11.70 16.02 25.56
N GLN A 277 -11.12 16.36 24.41
CA GLN A 277 -11.78 16.17 23.13
C GLN A 277 -12.01 14.67 22.90
N TYR A 278 -13.25 14.27 22.66
CA TYR A 278 -13.61 12.89 22.35
C TYR A 278 -14.15 12.75 20.94
N PHE A 279 -14.07 11.52 20.46
CA PHE A 279 -14.52 11.10 19.14
C PHE A 279 -15.37 9.86 19.29
N ILE A 280 -16.48 9.82 18.57
CA ILE A 280 -17.21 8.60 18.25
C ILE A 280 -17.07 8.41 16.74
N CYS A 281 -16.52 7.27 16.33
CA CYS A 281 -16.16 7.05 14.94
C CYS A 281 -16.33 5.59 14.51
N GLN A 282 -16.47 5.43 13.20
CA GLN A 282 -16.54 4.16 12.51
C GLN A 282 -15.40 4.07 11.48
N SER A 283 -14.77 2.90 11.39
CA SER A 283 -13.62 2.61 10.51
C SER A 283 -12.41 3.53 10.75
N GLY A 284 -11.34 3.33 9.99
CA GLY A 284 -10.17 4.20 9.99
C GLY A 284 -9.32 4.19 11.27
N PHE A 285 -9.60 3.34 12.25
CA PHE A 285 -8.94 3.34 13.55
C PHE A 285 -8.27 2.00 13.85
N PHE A 286 -6.94 2.03 13.98
CA PHE A 286 -6.12 0.89 14.38
C PHE A 286 -5.52 1.17 15.76
N TYR A 287 -5.48 0.16 16.63
CA TYR A 287 -4.77 0.24 17.89
C TYR A 287 -3.96 -1.03 18.12
N CYS A 288 -2.93 -0.93 18.95
CA CYS A 288 -2.21 -2.09 19.43
C CYS A 288 -1.38 -1.76 20.67
N LYS A 289 -1.04 -2.81 21.42
CA LYS A 289 -0.02 -2.80 22.44
C LYS A 289 1.35 -2.97 21.81
N LEU A 290 2.29 -2.12 22.20
CA LEU A 290 3.68 -2.18 21.77
C LEU A 290 4.61 -2.56 22.92
N SER A 291 5.66 -3.29 22.57
CA SER A 291 6.81 -3.51 23.44
C SER A 291 8.03 -2.82 22.86
N GLN A 292 8.76 -2.06 23.67
CA GLN A 292 10.03 -1.43 23.30
C GLN A 292 11.06 -2.43 22.75
N ALA A 293 10.95 -3.70 23.13
CA ALA A 293 11.84 -4.77 22.66
C ALA A 293 11.44 -5.34 21.28
N LEU A 294 10.28 -4.96 20.73
CA LEU A 294 9.70 -5.54 19.54
C LEU A 294 9.40 -4.46 18.49
N LYS A 295 10.20 -4.41 17.42
CA LYS A 295 9.83 -3.67 16.21
C LYS A 295 8.82 -4.48 15.44
N VAL A 296 7.77 -3.82 14.96
CA VAL A 296 6.65 -4.48 14.29
C VAL A 296 6.48 -3.92 12.89
N LYS A 297 6.41 -4.81 11.91
CA LYS A 297 6.06 -4.53 10.53
C LYS A 297 4.63 -4.97 10.28
N ILE A 298 3.75 -4.04 9.90
CA ILE A 298 2.35 -4.30 9.56
C ILE A 298 2.20 -4.17 8.05
N ASN A 299 1.90 -5.27 7.37
CA ASN A 299 1.63 -5.28 5.93
C ASN A 299 0.11 -5.24 5.71
N CYS A 300 -0.43 -4.04 5.47
CA CYS A 300 -1.87 -3.84 5.34
C CYS A 300 -2.46 -4.45 4.07
N LYS A 301 -1.64 -4.72 3.04
CA LYS A 301 -2.10 -5.39 1.81
C LYS A 301 -2.31 -6.89 2.02
N ASN A 302 -1.43 -7.52 2.78
CA ASN A 302 -1.44 -8.97 3.02
C ASN A 302 -2.00 -9.34 4.40
N LEU A 303 -2.56 -8.36 5.13
CA LEU A 303 -3.22 -8.56 6.42
C LEU A 303 -2.34 -9.31 7.44
N GLY A 304 -1.07 -8.92 7.55
CA GLY A 304 -0.10 -9.63 8.40
C GLY A 304 0.80 -8.70 9.21
N MET A 305 1.17 -9.14 10.41
CA MET A 305 2.10 -8.47 11.31
C MET A 305 3.34 -9.33 11.52
N TYR A 306 4.52 -8.71 11.46
CA TYR A 306 5.81 -9.41 11.50
C TYR A 306 6.80 -8.69 12.39
N ASP A 307 7.74 -9.44 12.96
CA ASP A 307 8.88 -8.85 13.66
C ASP A 307 10.04 -8.51 12.72
N SER A 308 11.13 -7.99 13.27
CA SER A 308 12.36 -7.65 12.54
C SER A 308 12.99 -8.83 11.77
N LEU A 309 12.67 -10.07 12.13
CA LEU A 309 13.19 -11.29 11.48
C LEU A 309 12.21 -11.84 10.43
N GLY A 310 11.06 -11.18 10.22
CA GLY A 310 10.03 -11.63 9.30
C GLY A 310 9.15 -12.76 9.87
N ARG A 311 9.19 -13.01 11.18
CA ARG A 311 8.33 -14.00 11.83
C ARG A 311 6.96 -13.37 12.13
N PRO A 312 5.84 -14.09 11.96
CA PRO A 312 4.53 -13.58 12.32
C PRO A 312 4.47 -13.18 13.81
N VAL A 313 3.86 -12.04 14.10
CA VAL A 313 3.52 -11.59 15.45
C VAL A 313 2.04 -11.91 15.69
N LEU A 314 1.75 -12.55 16.81
CA LEU A 314 0.39 -12.94 17.18
C LEU A 314 -0.42 -11.72 17.65
N PHE A 315 -1.73 -11.74 17.42
CA PHE A 315 -2.64 -10.66 17.79
C PHE A 315 -2.72 -10.44 19.31
N ASP A 316 -2.70 -11.53 20.09
CA ASP A 316 -2.69 -11.48 21.56
C ASP A 316 -1.51 -10.67 22.12
N THR A 317 -0.33 -10.82 21.50
CA THR A 317 0.91 -10.14 21.83
C THR A 317 0.80 -8.64 21.57
N MET A 318 -0.05 -8.27 20.61
CA MET A 318 -0.37 -6.91 20.21
C MET A 318 -1.61 -6.35 20.93
N GLY A 319 -2.16 -7.05 21.94
CA GLY A 319 -3.35 -6.60 22.67
C GLY A 319 -4.66 -6.66 21.88
N ILE A 320 -4.69 -7.45 20.81
CA ILE A 320 -5.85 -7.64 19.92
C ILE A 320 -6.46 -9.02 20.23
N GLN A 321 -7.76 -9.06 20.50
CA GLN A 321 -8.47 -10.30 20.87
C GLN A 321 -9.20 -10.92 19.69
N ASP A 322 -9.70 -10.08 18.77
CA ASP A 322 -10.43 -10.53 17.59
C ASP A 322 -9.90 -9.84 16.33
N GLU A 323 -9.91 -10.56 15.20
CA GLU A 323 -9.49 -10.03 13.90
C GLU A 323 -10.37 -8.86 13.42
N ASP A 324 -11.64 -8.82 13.86
CA ASP A 324 -12.58 -7.76 13.55
C ASP A 324 -12.22 -6.42 14.25
N GLU A 325 -11.27 -6.42 15.20
CA GLU A 325 -10.71 -5.21 15.84
C GLU A 325 -9.71 -4.48 14.96
N ILE A 326 -9.24 -5.12 13.89
CA ILE A 326 -8.13 -4.64 13.09
C ILE A 326 -8.63 -3.81 11.91
N TYR A 327 -8.38 -2.51 11.99
CA TYR A 327 -8.33 -1.68 10.79
C TYR A 327 -6.98 -1.86 10.10
N TRP A 328 -6.98 -2.54 8.96
CA TRP A 328 -5.83 -2.54 8.05
C TRP A 328 -5.78 -1.19 7.34
N LEU A 329 -4.77 -0.40 7.64
CA LEU A 329 -4.64 0.97 7.16
C LEU A 329 -4.73 1.04 5.63
N ARG A 330 -5.52 2.00 5.14
CA ARG A 330 -5.72 2.30 3.73
C ARG A 330 -5.43 3.76 3.46
N LEU A 331 -4.96 4.06 2.26
CA LEU A 331 -4.76 5.42 1.75
C LEU A 331 -5.75 5.66 0.61
N ILE A 332 -6.67 6.60 0.79
CA ILE A 332 -7.49 7.13 -0.32
C ILE A 332 -6.65 8.00 -1.23
N HIS A 333 -7.09 8.22 -2.47
CA HIS A 333 -6.45 9.20 -3.35
C HIS A 333 -6.47 10.61 -2.71
N GLY A 334 -5.37 11.34 -2.85
CA GLY A 334 -5.16 12.65 -2.25
C GLY A 334 -4.58 12.60 -0.83
N ASN A 335 -4.96 13.57 0.00
CA ASN A 335 -4.39 13.74 1.34
C ASN A 335 -5.12 12.89 2.39
N ASN A 336 -4.37 12.00 3.04
CA ASN A 336 -4.81 11.21 4.18
C ASN A 336 -4.34 11.87 5.46
N SER A 337 -5.27 12.33 6.30
CA SER A 337 -4.96 12.96 7.58
C SER A 337 -4.90 11.91 8.67
N PHE A 338 -3.74 11.81 9.32
CA PHE A 338 -3.52 10.87 10.40
C PHE A 338 -3.43 11.59 11.74
N ARG A 339 -4.01 10.97 12.75
CA ARG A 339 -3.71 11.22 14.15
C ARG A 339 -3.18 9.95 14.79
N VAL A 340 -2.02 10.07 15.41
CA VAL A 340 -1.38 8.95 16.09
C VAL A 340 -1.10 9.33 17.53
N MET A 341 -1.40 8.41 18.45
CA MET A 341 -1.07 8.54 19.86
C MET A 341 -0.04 7.47 20.26
N GLY A 342 0.99 7.86 20.99
CA GLY A 342 2.04 6.97 21.50
C GLY A 342 3.42 7.62 21.53
N ASN A 343 4.46 6.79 21.65
CA ASN A 343 5.86 7.18 21.60
C ASN A 343 6.64 6.16 20.76
N CYS A 344 6.73 6.39 19.45
CA CYS A 344 7.39 5.49 18.51
C CYS A 344 7.91 6.25 17.28
N LYS A 345 8.80 5.62 16.52
CA LYS A 345 9.04 6.01 15.12
C LYS A 345 8.15 5.14 14.23
N ILE A 346 7.44 5.76 13.28
CA ILE A 346 6.64 5.08 12.28
C ILE A 346 7.20 5.42 10.90
N THR A 347 7.53 4.38 10.13
CA THR A 347 7.82 4.49 8.70
C THR A 347 6.65 3.90 7.91
N ILE A 348 6.07 4.68 7.01
CA ILE A 348 4.96 4.27 6.14
C ILE A 348 5.50 4.20 4.71
N SER A 349 5.55 2.99 4.15
CA SER A 349 6.02 2.77 2.78
C SER A 349 4.89 2.21 1.92
N TYR A 350 4.70 2.74 0.72
CA TYR A 350 3.63 2.34 -0.19
C TYR A 350 4.02 2.50 -1.66
N LEU A 351 3.24 1.84 -2.52
CA LEU A 351 3.39 1.89 -3.97
C LEU A 351 2.16 2.56 -4.57
N GLU A 352 2.38 3.67 -5.27
CA GLU A 352 1.35 4.36 -6.03
C GLU A 352 1.28 3.76 -7.42
N ALA A 353 0.14 3.17 -7.78
CA ALA A 353 -0.09 2.67 -9.13
C ALA A 353 -0.34 3.84 -10.09
N HIS A 354 0.33 3.86 -11.23
CA HIS A 354 0.18 4.87 -12.26
C HIS A 354 -0.25 4.25 -13.58
N LYS A 355 -1.25 4.89 -14.19
CA LYS A 355 -1.75 4.59 -15.52
C LYS A 355 -0.85 5.31 -16.55
N GLY A 356 -0.07 4.54 -17.32
CA GLY A 356 0.88 5.11 -18.28
C GLY A 356 2.12 5.78 -17.65
N GLY A 357 2.51 5.42 -16.42
CA GLY A 357 3.63 6.09 -15.73
C GLY A 357 5.04 5.74 -16.26
N LEU A 358 5.15 4.81 -17.23
CA LEU A 358 6.39 4.58 -17.99
C LEU A 358 6.64 5.65 -19.06
N ILE A 359 5.67 6.53 -19.30
CA ILE A 359 5.77 7.64 -20.23
C ILE A 359 6.65 8.75 -19.61
N SER A 360 7.60 9.25 -20.40
CA SER A 360 8.36 10.47 -20.12
C SER A 360 7.65 11.71 -20.64
#